data_AF-A0A2N6FM63-F1
#
_entry.id   AF-A0A2N6FM63-F1
#
_cell.length_a   1.000
_cell.length_b   1.000
_cell.length_c   1.000
_cell.angle_alpha   90.00
_cell.angle_beta   90.00
_cell.angle_gamma   90.00
#
_symmetry.space_group_name_H-M   'P 1'
#
loop_
_entity.id
_entity.type
_entity.pdbx_description
1 polymer ?
#
loop_
_entity_poly.entity_id
_entity_poly.type
_entity_poly.pdbx_seq_one_letter_code
_entity_poly.pdbx_strand_id
1 'polypeptide(L)' 'MATSVTSVKLDDDRKDLIQQLARRQHSEREEAKEQFAQEALSSWNSYKQTGKHLTGQEAREWLRSWGTDNEADIPACHD' A
#
# COMPACT_ATOMS: atom_id res chain seq x y z
N MET A 1 23.71 -11.47 33.10
CA MET A 1 22.27 -11.49 32.79
C MET A 1 22.01 -12.65 31.84
N ALA A 2 21.17 -13.61 32.21
CA ALA A 2 20.93 -14.82 31.40
C ALA A 2 19.66 -14.64 30.57
N THR A 3 19.76 -14.70 29.24
CA THR A 3 18.61 -14.77 28.35
C THR A 3 18.20 -16.23 28.20
N SER A 4 17.12 -16.64 28.88
CA SER A 4 16.52 -17.97 28.72
C SER A 4 15.69 -18.01 27.43
N VAL A 5 15.98 -18.96 26.54
CA VAL A 5 15.12 -19.30 25.40
C VAL A 5 14.19 -20.43 25.83
N THR A 6 12.88 -20.18 25.77
CA THR A 6 11.86 -21.21 26.00
C THR A 6 11.53 -21.91 24.68
N SER A 7 11.80 -23.21 24.59
CA SER A 7 11.38 -24.06 23.46
C SER A 7 9.93 -24.50 23.67
N VAL A 8 9.02 -24.03 22.80
CA VAL A 8 7.60 -24.44 22.81
C VAL A 8 7.41 -25.55 21.79
N LYS A 9 7.00 -26.75 22.21
CA LYS A 9 6.66 -27.85 21.28
C LYS A 9 5.36 -27.52 20.55
N LEU A 10 5.45 -27.37 19.23
CA LEU A 10 4.34 -27.16 18.29
C LEU A 10 3.75 -28.52 17.93
N ASP A 11 2.50 -28.76 18.30
CA ASP A 11 1.69 -29.85 17.75
C ASP A 11 1.41 -29.60 16.27
N ASP A 12 1.09 -30.67 15.53
CA ASP A 12 0.96 -30.64 14.08
C ASP A 12 -0.19 -29.71 13.61
N ASP A 13 -1.27 -29.62 14.37
CA ASP A 13 -2.40 -28.71 14.07
C ASP A 13 -1.95 -27.24 14.17
N ARG A 14 -1.22 -26.89 15.23
CA ARG A 14 -0.65 -25.54 15.39
C ARG A 14 0.40 -25.23 14.32
N LYS A 15 1.15 -26.23 13.85
CA LYS A 15 2.09 -26.09 12.73
C LYS A 15 1.37 -25.76 11.43
N ASP A 16 0.31 -26.48 11.11
CA ASP A 16 -0.47 -26.23 9.89
C ASP A 16 -1.11 -24.84 9.92
N LEU A 17 -1.71 -24.45 11.06
CA LEU A 17 -2.29 -23.11 11.22
C LEU A 17 -1.26 -22.01 10.95
N ILE A 18 -0.06 -22.10 11.53
CA ILE A 18 1.00 -21.11 11.31
C ILE A 18 1.43 -21.08 9.84
N GLN A 19 1.52 -22.22 9.17
CA GLN A 19 1.87 -22.28 7.75
C GLN A 19 0.79 -21.64 6.87
N GLN A 20 -0.49 -21.89 7.15
CA GLN A 20 -1.60 -21.25 6.43
C GLN A 20 -1.60 -19.74 6.63
N LEU A 21 -1.42 -19.28 7.87
CA LEU A 21 -1.33 -17.85 8.18
C LEU A 21 -0.14 -17.20 7.48
N ALA A 22 1.03 -17.85 7.47
CA ALA A 22 2.21 -17.33 6.76
C ALA A 22 1.97 -17.19 5.26
N ARG A 23 1.35 -18.21 4.63
CA ARG A 23 0.97 -18.14 3.20
C ARG A 23 0.01 -17.00 2.93
N ARG A 24 -1.06 -16.89 3.72
CA ARG A 24 -2.07 -15.84 3.58
C ARG A 24 -1.45 -14.45 3.73
N GLN A 25 -0.67 -14.24 4.78
CA GLN A 25 -0.01 -12.96 5.05
C GLN A 25 1.03 -12.59 3.96
N HIS A 26 1.63 -13.59 3.31
CA HIS A 26 2.50 -13.37 2.16
C HIS A 26 1.67 -12.95 0.94
N SER A 27 0.64 -13.72 0.57
CA SER A 27 -0.24 -13.41 -0.56
C SER A 27 -0.88 -12.03 -0.43
N GLU A 28 -1.44 -11.68 0.73
CA GLU A 28 -2.06 -10.37 0.96
C GLU A 28 -1.07 -9.21 0.77
N ARG A 29 0.21 -9.38 1.16
CA ARG A 29 1.24 -8.36 0.93
C ARG A 29 1.63 -8.25 -0.53
N GLU A 30 1.78 -9.37 -1.22
CA GLU A 30 2.14 -9.38 -2.64
C GLU A 30 1.01 -8.82 -3.50
N GLU A 31 -0.24 -9.15 -3.20
CA GLU A 31 -1.40 -8.58 -3.88
C GLU A 31 -1.48 -7.06 -3.69
N ALA A 32 -1.23 -6.54 -2.48
CA ALA A 32 -1.20 -5.11 -2.25
C ALA A 32 -0.08 -4.40 -3.03
N LYS A 33 1.10 -5.03 -3.15
CA LYS A 33 2.22 -4.50 -3.95
C LYS A 33 1.89 -4.50 -5.44
N GLU A 34 1.31 -5.58 -5.94
CA GLU A 34 0.93 -5.72 -7.35
C GLU A 34 -0.14 -4.69 -7.72
N GLN A 35 -1.16 -4.50 -6.87
CA GLN A 35 -2.18 -3.48 -7.07
C GLN A 35 -1.56 -2.08 -7.15
N PHE A 36 -0.68 -1.73 -6.20
CA PHE A 36 0.03 -0.43 -6.23
C PHE A 36 0.89 -0.25 -7.50
N ALA A 37 1.61 -1.29 -7.91
CA ALA A 37 2.43 -1.26 -9.13
C ALA A 37 1.57 -1.08 -10.39
N GLN A 38 0.44 -1.80 -10.47
CA GLN A 38 -0.47 -1.72 -11.60
C GLN A 38 -1.17 -0.36 -11.69
N GLU A 39 -1.56 0.23 -10.57
CA GLU A 39 -2.11 1.60 -10.51
C GLU A 39 -1.10 2.65 -10.97
N ALA A 40 0.16 2.53 -10.54
CA ALA A 40 1.24 3.41 -10.98
C ALA A 40 1.49 3.27 -12.49
N LEU A 41 1.52 2.04 -13.01
CA LEU A 41 1.69 1.78 -14.44
C LEU A 41 0.51 2.31 -15.27
N SER A 42 -0.71 2.14 -14.78
CA SER A 42 -1.93 2.68 -15.40
C SER A 42 -1.88 4.21 -15.47
N SER A 43 -1.51 4.85 -14.36
CA SER A 43 -1.34 6.31 -14.29
C SER A 43 -0.27 6.81 -15.25
N TRP A 44 0.86 6.11 -15.33
CA TRP A 44 1.92 6.42 -16.28
C TRP A 44 1.46 6.30 -17.74
N ASN A 45 0.75 5.22 -18.08
CA ASN A 45 0.21 5.04 -19.42
C ASN A 45 -0.81 6.14 -19.77
N SER A 46 -1.67 6.52 -18.82
CA SER A 46 -2.63 7.61 -18.99
C SER A 46 -1.92 8.94 -19.28
N TYR A 47 -0.89 9.28 -18.52
CA TYR A 47 -0.08 10.47 -18.77
C TYR A 47 0.59 10.42 -20.15
N LYS A 48 1.17 9.27 -20.53
CA LYS A 48 1.81 9.10 -21.84
C LYS A 48 0.84 9.28 -23.01
N GLN A 49 -0.44 8.96 -22.83
CA GLN A 49 -1.47 9.09 -23.86
C GLN A 49 -2.12 10.48 -23.89
N THR A 50 -2.37 11.07 -22.71
CA THR A 50 -3.19 12.27 -22.58
C THR A 50 -2.39 13.54 -22.32
N GLY A 51 -1.16 13.43 -21.81
CA GLY A 51 -0.37 14.55 -21.29
C GLY A 51 -0.85 15.11 -19.94
N LYS A 52 -2.03 14.69 -19.48
CA LYS A 52 -2.67 15.25 -18.29
C LYS A 52 -1.94 14.88 -17.02
N HIS A 53 -1.65 15.89 -16.21
CA HIS A 53 -0.96 15.77 -14.93
C HIS A 53 -1.46 16.84 -13.95
N LEU A 54 -1.06 16.68 -12.68
CA LEU A 54 -1.09 17.77 -11.71
C LEU A 54 0.34 18.22 -11.46
N THR A 55 0.55 19.51 -11.27
CA THR A 55 1.84 20.00 -10.81
C THR A 55 2.10 19.54 -9.38
N GLY A 56 3.37 19.43 -9.01
CA GLY A 56 3.73 19.12 -7.63
C GLY A 56 3.28 20.19 -6.62
N GLN A 57 2.96 21.41 -7.06
CA GLN A 57 2.43 22.46 -6.19
C GLN A 57 0.94 22.23 -5.89
N GLU A 58 0.12 22.00 -6.91
CA GLU A 58 -1.31 21.72 -6.74
C GLU A 58 -1.53 20.49 -5.86
N ALA A 59 -0.75 19.42 -6.10
CA ALA A 59 -0.80 18.23 -5.27
C ALA A 59 -0.47 18.53 -3.79
N ARG A 60 0.54 19.37 -3.53
CA ARG A 60 0.91 19.77 -2.16
C ARG A 60 -0.14 20.66 -1.50
N GLU A 61 -0.74 21.58 -2.25
CA GLU A 61 -1.81 22.45 -1.75
C GLU A 61 -3.05 21.63 -1.38
N TRP A 62 -3.42 20.68 -2.25
CA TRP A 62 -4.50 19.74 -1.97
C TRP A 62 -4.21 18.86 -0.74
N LEU A 63 -3.04 18.23 -0.66
CA LEU A 63 -2.65 17.39 0.50
C LEU A 63 -2.60 18.16 1.82
N ARG A 64 -2.36 19.48 1.80
CA ARG A 64 -2.40 20.33 3.01
C ARG A 64 -3.81 20.54 3.55
N SER A 65 -4.84 20.40 2.72
CA SER A 65 -6.23 20.55 3.14
C SER A 65 -6.75 19.31 3.87
N TRP A 66 -6.12 18.15 3.69
CA TRP A 66 -6.55 16.87 4.26
C TRP A 66 -6.56 16.89 5.79
N GLY A 67 -7.65 16.40 6.38
CA GLY A 67 -7.81 16.37 7.84
C GLY A 67 -8.07 17.74 8.47
N THR A 68 -8.48 18.73 7.66
CA THR A 68 -8.91 20.06 8.12
C THR A 68 -10.39 20.29 7.82
N ASP A 69 -11.00 21.30 8.45
CA ASP A 69 -12.39 21.69 8.16
C ASP A 69 -12.61 22.18 6.72
N ASN A 70 -11.53 22.47 5.98
CA ASN A 70 -11.53 22.95 4.59
C ASN A 70 -10.90 21.92 3.64
N GLU A 71 -11.05 20.62 3.92
CA GLU A 71 -10.57 19.57 3.02
C GLU A 71 -11.11 19.74 1.61
N ALA A 72 -10.21 19.89 0.64
CA ALA A 72 -10.54 20.22 -0.74
C ALA A 72 -10.70 18.96 -1.59
N ASP A 73 -11.58 19.04 -2.59
CA ASP A 73 -11.75 17.99 -3.59
C ASP A 73 -10.48 17.79 -4.43
N ILE A 74 -10.36 16.60 -5.04
CA ILE A 74 -9.27 16.27 -5.97
C ILE A 74 -9.18 17.31 -7.09
N PRO A 75 -8.03 17.97 -7.29
CA PRO A 75 -7.82 18.86 -8.42
C PRO A 75 -7.92 18.11 -9.76
N ALA A 76 -8.49 18.75 -10.78
CA ALA A 76 -8.57 18.16 -12.12
C ALA A 76 -7.20 18.19 -12.83
N CYS A 77 -6.78 17.06 -13.40
CA CYS A 77 -5.54 16.99 -14.19
C CYS A 77 -5.64 17.84 -15.47
N HIS A 78 -4.54 18.51 -15.81
CA HIS A 78 -4.39 19.39 -16.96
C HIS A 78 -3.12 19.08 -17.76
N ASP A 79 -2.99 19.63 -18.97
CA ASP A 79 -1.84 19.40 -19.85
C ASP A 79 -0.55 20.09 -19.37
#